data_AF-A0A640XSN0-F1
#
_entry.id   AF-A0A640XSN0-F1
#
_cell.length_a   1.000
_cell.length_b   1.000
_cell.length_c   1.000
_cell.angle_alpha   90.00
_cell.angle_beta   90.00
_cell.angle_gamma   90.00
#
_symmetry.space_group_name_H-M   'P 1'
#
loop_
_entity.id
_entity.type
_entity.pdbx_description
1 polymer ?
#
loop_
_entity_poly.entity_id
_entity_poly.type
_entity_poly.pdbx_seq_one_letter_code
_entity_poly.pdbx_strand_id
1 'polypeptide(L)'
;MSKGIKFIISMSILTLFGCIQFGCEQAAVKKAEVVTIKQGEEKEISAKPKEEVRTEIPAPGPAKKEVTASHPKDKRTIQQIISEITGEKIGSDNSGDLYHGGLTATYTGPEETLPGEGKFGKLFGFLPIIRWYDPDHYYTPNMNVSGEFKHEECIMCHTVQTPGIVAQWKKSKHASTEKGVVGCDKCHGNNHQQLYMPSWKHCGECHPEQKNGHRAGKIGSHTHAFHVSVVETPWQIAKPAAEVTACATCHGIAENRCDGCHTRHDFSVAEARKPNNCGICHTGLDHYEYEMYKESYHGMIYETEQHTWDWTKPMKPANYKTPTCAYCHMKDGEHNAQKASTINSHMGTSLVDRGAPKFKEARQNWINTCKGCHSPRFASDQFEAMDEAVKVSFTKWREAMKIVVDLYNDGMLDPMPSDLAPDYAGHYTFSLLGGEGRMYNVSDVERTAFEMLVYITNAVYKAMAHGAMYGATYGKGAFLQDRWLVQIKAEASRLRRLKALEDQVGIQHKAYDFWKHGEYTDLLLGWKRKPGDVDKSACNHEGENCLVE
;
A
#
# COMPACT_ATOMS: atom_id res chain seq x y z
N MET A 1 -18.23 -41.78 -60.35
CA MET A 1 -19.54 -41.48 -59.73
C MET A 1 -19.31 -40.48 -58.60
N SER A 2 -20.19 -39.47 -58.56
CA SER A 2 -20.31 -38.35 -57.60
C SER A 2 -20.15 -38.80 -56.12
N LYS A 3 -19.60 -38.03 -55.17
CA LYS A 3 -19.98 -36.67 -54.74
C LYS A 3 -18.85 -36.01 -53.94
N GLY A 4 -18.69 -34.70 -54.13
CA GLY A 4 -17.95 -33.81 -53.22
C GLY A 4 -18.85 -33.12 -52.20
N ILE A 5 -18.25 -32.51 -51.17
CA ILE A 5 -18.70 -31.32 -50.43
C ILE A 5 -17.46 -30.73 -49.72
N LYS A 6 -17.26 -29.41 -49.89
CA LYS A 6 -16.20 -28.58 -49.28
C LYS A 6 -16.63 -28.13 -47.88
N PHE A 7 -15.69 -28.18 -46.93
CA PHE A 7 -15.81 -27.53 -45.61
C PHE A 7 -15.44 -26.04 -45.73
N ILE A 8 -16.30 -25.16 -45.21
CA ILE A 8 -16.03 -23.73 -45.00
C ILE A 8 -15.88 -23.53 -43.49
N ILE A 9 -14.75 -22.93 -43.09
CA ILE A 9 -14.41 -22.57 -41.72
C ILE A 9 -15.03 -21.20 -41.43
N SER A 10 -15.84 -21.12 -40.38
CA SER A 10 -16.35 -19.87 -39.79
C SER A 10 -15.51 -19.54 -38.55
N MET A 11 -14.71 -18.47 -38.62
CA MET A 11 -14.06 -17.84 -37.48
C MET A 11 -14.91 -16.65 -37.04
N SER A 12 -15.46 -16.71 -35.83
CA SER A 12 -16.11 -15.57 -35.18
C SER A 12 -15.09 -14.85 -34.29
N ILE A 13 -14.78 -13.60 -34.65
CA ILE A 13 -13.94 -12.67 -33.89
C ILE A 13 -14.87 -11.75 -33.08
N LEU A 14 -14.64 -11.70 -31.78
CA LEU A 14 -15.21 -10.75 -30.82
C LEU A 14 -14.63 -9.36 -31.08
N THR A 15 -15.47 -8.37 -31.35
CA THR A 15 -15.08 -6.95 -31.42
C THR A 15 -15.41 -6.25 -30.10
N LEU A 16 -14.36 -5.69 -29.48
CA LEU A 16 -14.41 -4.72 -28.38
C LEU A 16 -14.38 -3.28 -28.95
N PHE A 17 -14.99 -2.36 -28.20
CA PHE A 17 -14.93 -0.89 -28.25
C PHE A 17 -15.68 -0.13 -29.37
N GLY A 18 -16.50 0.84 -28.93
CA GLY A 18 -17.10 1.87 -29.75
C GLY A 18 -17.69 3.01 -28.91
N CYS A 19 -16.84 3.91 -28.42
CA CYS A 19 -17.24 5.28 -28.10
C CYS A 19 -17.47 6.02 -29.42
N ILE A 20 -18.62 6.68 -29.58
CA ILE A 20 -18.90 7.55 -30.73
C ILE A 20 -19.19 8.95 -30.21
N GLN A 21 -18.33 9.90 -30.59
CA GLN A 21 -18.66 11.32 -30.62
C GLN A 21 -18.22 11.89 -31.98
N PHE A 22 -19.14 12.68 -32.55
CA PHE A 22 -19.01 13.64 -33.65
C PHE A 22 -18.81 13.13 -35.09
N GLY A 23 -19.92 13.13 -35.83
CA GLY A 23 -19.92 13.28 -37.28
C GLY A 23 -19.89 14.76 -37.67
N CYS A 24 -18.99 15.10 -38.59
CA CYS A 24 -18.90 16.39 -39.25
C CYS A 24 -18.99 16.14 -40.76
N GLU A 25 -19.92 16.80 -41.44
CA GLU A 25 -19.98 16.89 -42.90
C GLU A 25 -20.16 18.37 -43.27
N GLN A 26 -19.23 18.92 -44.07
CA GLN A 26 -19.56 19.57 -45.34
C GLN A 26 -18.33 20.14 -46.08
N ALA A 27 -18.25 19.72 -47.34
CA ALA A 27 -17.88 20.41 -48.58
C ALA A 27 -16.55 21.19 -48.76
N ALA A 28 -15.69 20.58 -49.59
CA ALA A 28 -14.93 21.10 -50.75
C ALA A 28 -14.14 22.43 -50.69
N VAL A 29 -12.83 22.28 -50.89
CA VAL A 29 -11.79 23.30 -51.03
C VAL A 29 -11.75 23.90 -52.45
N LYS A 30 -11.55 25.23 -52.56
CA LYS A 30 -10.80 25.85 -53.68
C LYS A 30 -9.61 26.63 -53.10
N LYS A 31 -8.41 26.31 -53.59
CA LYS A 31 -7.14 27.01 -53.31
C LYS A 31 -7.05 28.32 -54.10
N ALA A 32 -6.57 29.39 -53.46
CA ALA A 32 -5.74 30.42 -54.09
C ALA A 32 -4.88 31.16 -53.04
N GLU A 33 -3.57 31.01 -53.23
CA GLU A 33 -2.44 31.93 -52.98
C GLU A 33 -2.14 32.55 -51.60
N VAL A 34 -0.87 32.38 -51.23
CA VAL A 34 -0.17 32.91 -50.06
C VAL A 34 0.34 34.32 -50.38
N VAL A 35 0.07 35.29 -49.50
CA VAL A 35 0.77 36.59 -49.48
C VAL A 35 1.25 36.90 -48.07
N THR A 36 2.57 37.09 -47.98
CA THR A 36 3.38 37.46 -46.81
C THR A 36 3.07 38.89 -46.35
N ILE A 37 2.88 39.12 -45.05
CA ILE A 37 2.72 40.47 -44.48
C ILE A 37 4.00 40.91 -43.77
N LYS A 38 4.51 42.09 -44.18
CA LYS A 38 5.63 42.84 -43.58
C LYS A 38 5.14 43.79 -42.48
N GLN A 39 6.05 44.12 -41.55
CA GLN A 39 5.94 45.13 -40.49
C GLN A 39 5.91 46.60 -41.00
N GLY A 40 5.33 47.48 -40.18
CA GLY A 40 5.33 48.96 -40.24
C GLY A 40 3.92 49.50 -39.92
N GLU A 41 3.65 50.58 -39.18
CA GLU A 41 4.39 51.70 -38.59
C GLU A 41 3.49 52.36 -37.52
N GLU A 42 4.10 53.17 -36.64
CA GLU A 42 3.47 54.00 -35.60
C GLU A 42 2.66 55.18 -36.17
N LYS A 43 1.60 55.59 -35.46
CA LYS A 43 1.03 56.94 -35.55
C LYS A 43 0.62 57.49 -34.19
N GLU A 44 1.24 58.60 -33.84
CA GLU A 44 0.89 59.56 -32.79
C GLU A 44 -0.46 60.23 -33.07
N ILE A 45 -1.31 60.37 -32.04
CA ILE A 45 -2.34 61.42 -31.95
C ILE A 45 -2.39 61.96 -30.52
N SER A 46 -2.16 63.26 -30.39
CA SER A 46 -2.22 64.04 -29.15
C SER A 46 -3.67 64.43 -28.81
N ALA A 47 -4.07 64.33 -27.53
CA ALA A 47 -5.17 65.11 -26.96
C ALA A 47 -4.94 65.34 -25.45
N LYS A 48 -5.14 66.60 -25.01
CA LYS A 48 -4.92 67.11 -23.64
C LYS A 48 -5.81 66.43 -22.58
N PRO A 49 -5.36 66.32 -21.31
CA PRO A 49 -6.19 65.77 -20.24
C PRO A 49 -7.24 66.81 -19.78
N LYS A 50 -8.49 66.36 -19.64
CA LYS A 50 -9.52 67.04 -18.84
C LYS A 50 -9.33 66.63 -17.38
N GLU A 51 -9.35 67.60 -16.47
CA GLU A 51 -9.48 67.36 -15.04
C GLU A 51 -10.81 66.66 -14.76
N GLU A 52 -10.76 65.41 -14.30
CA GLU A 52 -11.87 64.77 -13.61
C GLU A 52 -11.61 64.80 -12.11
N VAL A 53 -12.58 65.36 -11.41
CA VAL A 53 -12.65 65.52 -9.96
C VAL A 53 -12.58 64.13 -9.31
N ARG A 54 -11.53 63.91 -8.53
CA ARG A 54 -11.39 62.73 -7.67
C ARG A 54 -12.38 62.86 -6.51
N THR A 55 -13.55 62.24 -6.65
CA THR A 55 -14.43 62.00 -5.50
C THR A 55 -13.76 60.96 -4.59
N GLU A 56 -13.39 61.38 -3.39
CA GLU A 56 -12.94 60.48 -2.32
C GLU A 56 -14.07 59.50 -2.02
N ILE A 57 -13.82 58.21 -2.30
CA ILE A 57 -14.64 57.11 -1.79
C ILE A 57 -14.36 57.07 -0.28
N PRO A 58 -15.38 57.12 0.59
CA PRO A 58 -15.17 57.01 2.03
C PRO A 58 -14.47 55.70 2.34
N ALA A 59 -13.47 55.75 3.23
CA ALA A 59 -12.84 54.54 3.77
C ALA A 59 -13.93 53.55 4.23
N PRO A 60 -13.81 52.25 3.92
CA PRO A 60 -14.76 51.28 4.42
C PRO A 60 -14.71 51.35 5.96
N GLY A 61 -15.88 51.59 6.56
CA GLY A 61 -16.03 51.55 8.01
C GLY A 61 -15.56 50.21 8.57
N PRO A 62 -15.31 50.12 9.89
CA PRO A 62 -14.76 48.92 10.50
C PRO A 62 -15.60 47.70 10.10
N ALA A 63 -14.96 46.78 9.36
CA ALA A 63 -15.59 45.54 8.94
C ALA A 63 -16.18 44.86 10.18
N LYS A 64 -17.49 44.63 10.18
CA LYS A 64 -18.11 43.79 11.21
C LYS A 64 -17.41 42.44 11.14
N LYS A 65 -16.94 41.93 12.28
CA LYS A 65 -16.43 40.56 12.39
C LYS A 65 -17.52 39.60 11.97
N GLU A 66 -17.50 39.18 10.71
CA GLU A 66 -18.47 38.26 10.15
C GLU A 66 -17.89 36.85 10.31
N VAL A 67 -18.52 36.04 11.15
CA VAL A 67 -18.19 34.63 11.30
C VAL A 67 -18.88 33.90 10.17
N THR A 68 -18.13 33.24 9.29
CA THR A 68 -18.73 32.37 8.28
C THR A 68 -19.46 31.23 8.97
N ALA A 69 -20.73 31.04 8.65
CA ALA A 69 -21.52 29.93 9.20
C ALA A 69 -20.99 28.61 8.62
N SER A 70 -20.36 27.79 9.46
CA SER A 70 -19.67 26.54 9.08
C SER A 70 -20.59 25.33 8.92
N HIS A 71 -21.90 25.46 9.17
CA HIS A 71 -22.81 24.32 9.27
C HIS A 71 -23.87 24.30 8.16
N PRO A 72 -24.11 23.14 7.52
CA PRO A 72 -25.34 22.90 6.78
C PRO A 72 -26.53 23.16 7.71
N LYS A 73 -27.49 23.98 7.29
CA LYS A 73 -28.75 24.17 8.03
C LYS A 73 -29.62 22.91 7.99
N ASP A 74 -29.37 22.05 7.01
CA ASP A 74 -30.08 20.79 6.81
C ASP A 74 -29.52 19.73 7.75
N LYS A 75 -30.38 19.22 8.64
CA LYS A 75 -30.03 18.18 9.62
C LYS A 75 -30.32 16.77 9.11
N ARG A 76 -30.88 16.64 7.91
CA ARG A 76 -31.16 15.33 7.33
C ARG A 76 -29.86 14.61 7.00
N THR A 77 -29.87 13.30 7.13
CA THR A 77 -28.76 12.47 6.63
C THR A 77 -28.79 12.42 5.10
N ILE A 78 -27.68 12.02 4.47
CA ILE A 78 -27.66 11.84 3.02
C ILE A 78 -28.70 10.80 2.57
N GLN A 79 -28.91 9.74 3.36
CA GLN A 79 -29.92 8.72 3.12
C GLN A 79 -31.33 9.32 3.05
N GLN A 80 -31.67 10.22 3.97
CA GLN A 80 -32.95 10.92 3.99
C GLN A 80 -33.11 11.83 2.77
N ILE A 81 -32.08 12.62 2.44
CA ILE A 81 -32.11 13.52 1.29
C ILE A 81 -32.31 12.76 -0.02
N ILE A 82 -31.55 11.69 -0.24
CA ILE A 82 -31.61 10.92 -1.48
C ILE A 82 -32.92 10.11 -1.58
N SER A 83 -33.39 9.55 -0.46
CA SER A 83 -34.69 8.86 -0.41
C SER A 83 -35.84 9.78 -0.80
N GLU A 84 -35.87 11.02 -0.31
CA GLU A 84 -36.89 12.01 -0.67
C GLU A 84 -36.84 12.42 -2.16
N ILE A 85 -35.63 12.52 -2.73
CA ILE A 85 -35.44 12.93 -4.14
C ILE A 85 -35.81 11.81 -5.12
N THR A 86 -35.45 10.57 -4.78
CA THR A 86 -35.47 9.44 -5.72
C THR A 86 -36.63 8.47 -5.45
N GLY A 87 -37.21 8.50 -4.25
CA GLY A 87 -38.16 7.49 -3.76
C GLY A 87 -37.50 6.18 -3.34
N GLU A 88 -36.16 6.09 -3.36
CA GLU A 88 -35.43 4.90 -2.92
C GLU A 88 -35.58 4.69 -1.40
N LYS A 89 -35.76 3.44 -0.97
CA LYS A 89 -35.89 3.13 0.45
C LYS A 89 -34.56 3.31 1.19
N ILE A 90 -34.65 3.78 2.43
CA ILE A 90 -33.53 3.75 3.38
C ILE A 90 -33.53 2.39 4.06
N GLY A 91 -32.36 1.77 4.23
CA GLY A 91 -32.25 0.54 5.00
C GLY A 91 -30.81 0.16 5.32
N SER A 92 -30.64 -0.95 6.01
CA SER A 92 -29.32 -1.45 6.41
C SER A 92 -28.51 -1.95 5.21
N ASP A 93 -27.21 -1.65 5.20
CA ASP A 93 -26.26 -2.13 4.19
C ASP A 93 -26.15 -3.68 4.12
N ASN A 94 -26.48 -4.37 5.20
CA ASN A 94 -26.49 -5.83 5.30
C ASN A 94 -27.83 -6.50 4.95
N SER A 95 -28.84 -5.75 4.50
CA SER A 95 -30.17 -6.28 4.20
C SER A 95 -30.23 -7.19 2.96
N GLY A 96 -29.23 -7.10 2.08
CA GLY A 96 -29.25 -7.72 0.75
C GLY A 96 -29.98 -6.89 -0.31
N ASP A 97 -30.48 -5.70 0.06
CA ASP A 97 -31.07 -4.76 -0.90
C ASP A 97 -29.99 -4.09 -1.78
N LEU A 98 -30.38 -3.74 -3.00
CA LEU A 98 -29.55 -2.94 -3.92
C LEU A 98 -29.80 -1.45 -3.66
N TYR A 99 -28.77 -0.74 -3.19
CA TYR A 99 -28.79 0.71 -2.96
C TYR A 99 -28.00 1.45 -4.06
N HIS A 100 -28.62 2.37 -4.79
CA HIS A 100 -27.99 3.07 -5.90
C HIS A 100 -26.90 4.01 -5.38
N GLY A 101 -25.65 3.74 -5.78
CA GLY A 101 -24.48 4.45 -5.25
C GLY A 101 -24.26 4.25 -3.74
N GLY A 102 -24.98 3.31 -3.11
CA GLY A 102 -24.95 3.10 -1.66
C GLY A 102 -25.58 4.23 -0.83
N LEU A 103 -26.24 5.21 -1.46
CA LEU A 103 -26.53 6.51 -0.83
C LEU A 103 -27.68 6.48 0.20
N THR A 104 -28.57 5.49 0.12
CA THR A 104 -29.66 5.29 1.09
C THR A 104 -29.41 4.12 2.04
N ALA A 105 -28.23 3.51 1.99
CA ALA A 105 -27.83 2.47 2.93
C ALA A 105 -27.36 3.10 4.26
N THR A 106 -27.60 2.40 5.37
CA THR A 106 -27.07 2.74 6.70
C THR A 106 -26.03 1.69 7.09
N TYR A 107 -24.82 2.13 7.42
CA TYR A 107 -23.74 1.24 7.84
C TYR A 107 -24.09 0.47 9.12
N THR A 108 -23.97 -0.86 9.09
CA THR A 108 -24.22 -1.72 10.25
C THR A 108 -22.96 -2.26 10.92
N GLY A 109 -21.84 -2.32 10.19
CA GLY A 109 -20.62 -2.99 10.66
C GLY A 109 -20.75 -4.51 10.79
N PRO A 110 -19.66 -5.21 11.10
CA PRO A 110 -19.68 -6.66 11.26
C PRO A 110 -20.39 -7.08 12.56
N GLU A 111 -21.25 -8.10 12.49
CA GLU A 111 -21.94 -8.67 13.65
C GLU A 111 -20.96 -9.32 14.65
N GLU A 112 -19.92 -9.98 14.13
CA GLU A 112 -18.92 -10.68 14.93
C GLU A 112 -17.51 -10.17 14.61
N THR A 113 -16.75 -9.92 15.67
CA THR A 113 -15.30 -9.67 15.60
C THR A 113 -14.59 -10.51 16.66
N LEU A 114 -13.34 -10.87 16.37
CA LEU A 114 -12.43 -11.49 17.33
C LEU A 114 -11.57 -10.37 17.94
N PRO A 115 -11.25 -10.42 19.25
CA PRO A 115 -10.47 -9.36 19.89
C PRO A 115 -9.07 -9.25 19.28
N GLY A 116 -8.53 -8.02 19.20
CA GLY A 116 -7.13 -7.83 18.84
C GLY A 116 -6.17 -8.31 19.93
N GLU A 117 -4.87 -8.23 19.66
CA GLU A 117 -3.83 -8.70 20.57
C GLU A 117 -2.97 -7.57 21.16
N GLY A 118 -2.08 -7.94 22.08
CA GLY A 118 -1.07 -7.05 22.65
C GLY A 118 -1.65 -5.88 23.43
N LYS A 119 -0.86 -4.82 23.58
CA LYS A 119 -1.18 -3.66 24.42
C LYS A 119 -2.46 -2.92 24.00
N PHE A 120 -2.82 -3.01 22.73
CA PHE A 120 -4.00 -2.37 22.14
C PHE A 120 -5.17 -3.33 21.91
N GLY A 121 -5.07 -4.61 22.30
CA GLY A 121 -6.02 -5.65 21.90
C GLY A 121 -7.48 -5.41 22.33
N LYS A 122 -7.72 -4.54 23.31
CA LYS A 122 -9.07 -4.11 23.73
C LYS A 122 -9.66 -2.99 22.86
N LEU A 123 -8.87 -2.36 22.01
CA LEU A 123 -9.24 -1.17 21.24
C LEU A 123 -9.66 -1.49 19.80
N PHE A 124 -9.27 -2.64 19.29
CA PHE A 124 -9.58 -3.08 17.94
C PHE A 124 -9.90 -4.57 17.92
N GLY A 125 -10.41 -5.04 16.79
CA GLY A 125 -10.69 -6.45 16.56
C GLY A 125 -10.36 -6.86 15.14
N PHE A 126 -10.49 -8.15 14.87
CA PHE A 126 -10.34 -8.75 13.56
C PHE A 126 -11.65 -9.36 13.10
N LEU A 127 -11.87 -9.43 11.79
CA LEU A 127 -12.92 -10.29 11.25
C LEU A 127 -12.60 -11.76 11.50
N PRO A 128 -13.61 -12.64 11.60
CA PRO A 128 -13.38 -14.04 11.94
C PRO A 128 -12.45 -14.81 10.98
N ILE A 129 -12.17 -14.28 9.78
CA ILE A 129 -11.19 -14.83 8.85
C ILE A 129 -9.76 -14.91 9.43
N ILE A 130 -9.43 -14.12 10.46
CA ILE A 130 -8.10 -14.13 11.09
C ILE A 130 -7.70 -15.50 11.63
N ARG A 131 -8.67 -16.39 11.93
CA ARG A 131 -8.43 -17.79 12.33
C ARG A 131 -7.54 -18.59 11.37
N TRP A 132 -7.42 -18.17 10.12
CA TRP A 132 -6.59 -18.82 9.10
C TRP A 132 -5.20 -18.18 8.92
N TYR A 133 -4.97 -17.02 9.52
CA TYR A 133 -3.77 -16.20 9.34
C TYR A 133 -2.98 -16.04 10.64
N ASP A 134 -3.65 -16.23 11.78
CA ASP A 134 -3.03 -16.49 13.06
C ASP A 134 -3.74 -17.66 13.77
N PRO A 135 -3.48 -18.90 13.30
CA PRO A 135 -4.23 -20.04 13.76
C PRO A 135 -3.90 -20.45 15.21
N ASP A 136 -2.72 -20.09 15.71
CA ASP A 136 -2.30 -20.45 17.07
C ASP A 136 -3.17 -19.76 18.13
N HIS A 137 -3.71 -18.56 17.84
CA HIS A 137 -4.56 -17.79 18.75
C HIS A 137 -6.04 -17.92 18.43
N TYR A 138 -6.42 -17.97 17.15
CA TYR A 138 -7.82 -17.80 16.74
C TYR A 138 -8.47 -19.03 16.11
N TYR A 139 -7.72 -20.09 15.77
CA TYR A 139 -8.33 -21.25 15.13
C TYR A 139 -9.17 -22.06 16.12
N THR A 140 -10.45 -22.20 15.81
CA THR A 140 -11.36 -23.12 16.50
C THR A 140 -11.99 -24.05 15.48
N PRO A 141 -11.93 -25.39 15.69
CA PRO A 141 -12.53 -26.34 14.76
C PRO A 141 -14.05 -26.24 14.82
N ASN A 142 -14.70 -26.18 13.65
CA ASN A 142 -16.15 -26.19 13.52
C ASN A 142 -16.55 -27.07 12.32
N MET A 143 -16.36 -28.38 12.48
CA MET A 143 -16.54 -29.36 11.40
C MET A 143 -17.80 -30.20 11.61
N ASN A 144 -18.58 -30.39 10.54
CA ASN A 144 -19.78 -31.24 10.57
C ASN A 144 -19.46 -32.74 10.52
N VAL A 145 -18.28 -33.11 10.05
CA VAL A 145 -17.82 -34.51 9.99
C VAL A 145 -17.15 -34.86 11.31
N SER A 146 -17.63 -35.94 11.93
CA SER A 146 -17.10 -36.48 13.19
C SER A 146 -16.37 -37.80 12.99
N GLY A 147 -15.38 -38.05 13.83
CA GLY A 147 -14.58 -39.27 13.82
C GLY A 147 -13.08 -39.02 13.82
N GLU A 148 -12.34 -40.07 14.16
CA GLU A 148 -10.91 -40.14 13.99
C GLU A 148 -10.60 -40.93 12.72
N PHE A 149 -9.76 -40.36 11.86
CA PHE A 149 -9.44 -40.93 10.55
C PHE A 149 -7.95 -41.09 10.38
N LYS A 150 -7.57 -42.18 9.71
CA LYS A 150 -6.20 -42.38 9.22
C LYS A 150 -5.98 -41.60 7.93
N HIS A 151 -4.72 -41.34 7.62
CA HIS A 151 -4.31 -40.65 6.40
C HIS A 151 -5.01 -41.16 5.12
N GLU A 152 -5.09 -42.48 4.92
CA GLU A 152 -5.67 -43.08 3.73
C GLU A 152 -7.17 -42.76 3.59
N GLU A 153 -7.87 -42.68 4.72
CA GLU A 153 -9.29 -42.30 4.78
C GLU A 153 -9.48 -40.81 4.49
N CYS A 154 -8.56 -39.96 4.99
CA CYS A 154 -8.50 -38.54 4.61
C CYS A 154 -8.39 -38.41 3.08
N ILE A 155 -7.43 -39.12 2.46
CA ILE A 155 -7.21 -39.07 1.01
C ILE A 155 -8.42 -39.61 0.24
N MET A 156 -9.00 -40.72 0.68
CA MET A 156 -10.16 -41.32 0.00
C MET A 156 -11.33 -40.33 -0.06
N CYS A 157 -11.68 -39.69 1.06
CA CYS A 157 -12.76 -38.73 1.11
C CYS A 157 -12.42 -37.41 0.39
N HIS A 158 -11.24 -36.83 0.66
CA HIS A 158 -10.84 -35.54 0.08
C HIS A 158 -10.48 -35.61 -1.40
N THR A 159 -10.26 -36.80 -1.97
CA THR A 159 -10.17 -36.96 -3.43
C THR A 159 -11.49 -36.55 -4.09
N VAL A 160 -12.62 -36.68 -3.40
CA VAL A 160 -13.94 -36.27 -3.88
C VAL A 160 -14.32 -34.89 -3.34
N GLN A 161 -14.13 -34.64 -2.04
CA GLN A 161 -14.58 -33.38 -1.40
C GLN A 161 -13.72 -32.17 -1.78
N THR A 162 -12.39 -32.35 -1.86
CA THR A 162 -11.43 -31.28 -2.18
C THR A 162 -10.33 -31.80 -3.12
N PRO A 163 -10.67 -32.21 -4.35
CA PRO A 163 -9.75 -32.91 -5.25
C PRO A 163 -8.44 -32.15 -5.51
N GLY A 164 -8.49 -30.82 -5.55
CA GLY A 164 -7.31 -29.97 -5.75
C GLY A 164 -6.28 -30.09 -4.62
N ILE A 165 -6.73 -30.17 -3.36
CA ILE A 165 -5.83 -30.34 -2.19
C ILE A 165 -5.10 -31.68 -2.29
N VAL A 166 -5.83 -32.76 -2.57
CA VAL A 166 -5.22 -34.09 -2.70
C VAL A 166 -4.28 -34.16 -3.90
N ALA A 167 -4.65 -33.56 -5.03
CA ALA A 167 -3.79 -33.54 -6.21
C ALA A 167 -2.46 -32.81 -5.95
N GLN A 168 -2.50 -31.66 -5.25
CA GLN A 168 -1.31 -30.92 -4.86
C GLN A 168 -0.47 -31.70 -3.85
N TRP A 169 -1.09 -32.27 -2.81
CA TRP A 169 -0.37 -33.09 -1.83
C TRP A 169 0.32 -34.29 -2.51
N LYS A 170 -0.35 -35.00 -3.43
CA LYS A 170 0.23 -36.12 -4.20
C LYS A 170 1.46 -35.72 -5.02
N LYS A 171 1.53 -34.46 -5.47
CA LYS A 171 2.67 -33.90 -6.21
C LYS A 171 3.81 -33.48 -5.27
N SER A 172 3.49 -33.10 -4.04
CA SER A 172 4.45 -32.63 -3.05
C SER A 172 5.44 -33.72 -2.62
N LYS A 173 6.56 -33.28 -2.03
CA LYS A 173 7.50 -34.20 -1.37
C LYS A 173 6.90 -34.84 -0.12
N HIS A 174 5.89 -34.26 0.53
CA HIS A 174 5.25 -34.86 1.69
C HIS A 174 4.54 -36.18 1.39
N ALA A 175 4.00 -36.36 0.17
CA ALA A 175 3.43 -37.63 -0.27
C ALA A 175 4.48 -38.72 -0.55
N SER A 176 5.75 -38.36 -0.67
CA SER A 176 6.84 -39.29 -0.99
C SER A 176 8.16 -38.77 -0.41
N THR A 177 8.39 -39.06 0.88
CA THR A 177 9.67 -38.80 1.56
C THR A 177 10.42 -40.10 1.86
N GLU A 178 11.74 -40.03 1.95
CA GLU A 178 12.60 -41.14 2.41
C GLU A 178 12.30 -41.56 3.86
N LYS A 179 11.70 -40.67 4.66
CA LYS A 179 11.34 -40.90 6.07
C LYS A 179 9.88 -41.32 6.25
N GLY A 180 9.19 -41.63 5.16
CA GLY A 180 7.78 -42.00 5.13
C GLY A 180 6.84 -40.83 4.83
N VAL A 181 5.59 -41.16 4.56
CA VAL A 181 4.57 -40.19 4.14
C VAL A 181 4.28 -39.19 5.26
N VAL A 182 4.24 -37.90 4.93
CA VAL A 182 3.67 -36.84 5.77
C VAL A 182 2.25 -36.58 5.27
N GLY A 183 1.30 -37.25 5.92
CA GLY A 183 -0.12 -37.23 5.55
C GLY A 183 -0.86 -36.00 6.08
N CYS A 184 -2.12 -35.86 5.65
CA CYS A 184 -3.03 -34.80 6.11
C CYS A 184 -3.12 -34.75 7.64
N ASP A 185 -3.23 -35.93 8.26
CA ASP A 185 -3.33 -36.17 9.70
C ASP A 185 -2.11 -35.68 10.48
N LYS A 186 -0.91 -35.76 9.89
CA LYS A 186 0.30 -35.25 10.53
C LYS A 186 0.34 -33.74 10.64
N CYS A 187 -0.33 -33.02 9.75
CA CYS A 187 -0.36 -31.55 9.72
C CYS A 187 -1.64 -30.94 10.29
N HIS A 188 -2.74 -31.69 10.34
CA HIS A 188 -4.06 -31.20 10.73
C HIS A 188 -4.69 -31.96 11.90
N GLY A 189 -4.11 -33.10 12.31
CA GLY A 189 -4.70 -34.00 13.30
C GLY A 189 -5.58 -35.08 12.67
N ASN A 190 -5.83 -36.14 13.44
CA ASN A 190 -6.63 -37.30 13.04
C ASN A 190 -8.11 -37.18 13.43
N ASN A 191 -8.42 -36.45 14.50
CA ASN A 191 -9.80 -36.21 14.94
C ASN A 191 -10.40 -35.02 14.18
N HIS A 192 -11.39 -35.28 13.35
CA HIS A 192 -11.96 -34.27 12.45
C HIS A 192 -12.75 -33.16 13.19
N GLN A 193 -13.16 -33.39 14.44
CA GLN A 193 -13.77 -32.37 15.29
C GLN A 193 -12.74 -31.56 16.08
N GLN A 194 -11.48 -31.96 16.03
CA GLN A 194 -10.36 -31.33 16.74
C GLN A 194 -9.21 -31.03 15.77
N LEU A 195 -9.52 -30.76 14.50
CA LEU A 195 -8.51 -30.34 13.54
C LEU A 195 -7.83 -29.06 14.03
N TYR A 196 -6.59 -28.86 13.59
CA TYR A 196 -5.87 -27.61 13.76
C TYR A 196 -5.31 -27.12 12.42
N MET A 197 -4.98 -25.83 12.37
CA MET A 197 -4.32 -25.22 11.23
C MET A 197 -2.85 -24.97 11.57
N PRO A 198 -1.90 -25.54 10.80
CA PRO A 198 -0.49 -25.45 11.14
C PRO A 198 0.06 -24.03 10.93
N SER A 199 0.82 -23.55 11.91
CA SER A 199 1.68 -22.37 11.82
C SER A 199 3.14 -22.78 11.58
N TRP A 200 4.05 -21.80 11.50
CA TRP A 200 5.50 -22.06 11.42
C TRP A 200 6.03 -22.93 12.57
N LYS A 201 5.34 -22.95 13.74
CA LYS A 201 5.74 -23.79 14.89
C LYS A 201 5.69 -25.26 14.50
N HIS A 202 4.58 -25.68 13.89
CA HIS A 202 4.39 -27.06 13.46
C HIS A 202 5.38 -27.45 12.36
N CYS A 203 5.60 -26.57 11.37
CA CYS A 203 6.61 -26.80 10.33
C CYS A 203 8.02 -26.97 10.93
N GLY A 204 8.33 -26.22 11.99
CA GLY A 204 9.62 -26.22 12.68
C GLY A 204 9.97 -27.54 13.38
N GLU A 205 8.99 -28.41 13.65
CA GLU A 205 9.23 -29.75 14.21
C GLU A 205 10.06 -30.63 13.26
N CYS A 206 9.86 -30.48 11.95
CA CYS A 206 10.60 -31.19 10.91
C CYS A 206 11.64 -30.31 10.18
N HIS A 207 11.44 -28.99 10.15
CA HIS A 207 12.27 -28.02 9.41
C HIS A 207 12.90 -26.95 10.33
N PRO A 208 13.71 -27.35 11.33
CA PRO A 208 14.21 -26.42 12.35
C PRO A 208 15.14 -25.35 11.79
N GLU A 209 15.92 -25.65 10.74
CA GLU A 209 16.82 -24.68 10.11
C GLU A 209 16.04 -23.54 9.44
N GLN A 210 15.05 -23.88 8.61
CA GLN A 210 14.21 -22.90 7.92
C GLN A 210 13.39 -22.08 8.92
N LYS A 211 12.82 -22.74 9.94
CA LYS A 211 12.13 -22.05 11.05
C LYS A 211 13.06 -21.07 11.76
N ASN A 212 14.29 -21.45 12.06
CA ASN A 212 15.23 -20.57 12.76
C ASN A 212 15.60 -19.36 11.89
N GLY A 213 15.81 -19.54 10.58
CA GLY A 213 15.99 -18.42 9.65
C GLY A 213 14.76 -17.50 9.60
N HIS A 214 13.56 -18.08 9.45
CA HIS A 214 12.30 -17.34 9.39
C HIS A 214 12.01 -16.50 10.66
N ARG A 215 12.51 -16.95 11.80
CA ARG A 215 12.36 -16.28 13.11
C ARG A 215 13.58 -15.49 13.57
N ALA A 216 14.59 -15.30 12.71
CA ALA A 216 15.82 -14.57 13.05
C ALA A 216 15.86 -13.13 12.54
N GLY A 217 14.80 -12.65 11.87
CA GLY A 217 14.70 -11.28 11.40
C GLY A 217 14.38 -10.29 12.52
N LYS A 218 14.68 -9.02 12.31
CA LYS A 218 14.34 -7.92 13.23
C LYS A 218 13.07 -7.20 12.77
N ILE A 219 12.65 -6.15 13.46
CA ILE A 219 11.54 -5.27 13.01
C ILE A 219 11.69 -4.92 11.51
N GLY A 220 10.59 -5.00 10.76
CA GLY A 220 10.55 -4.81 9.31
C GLY A 220 10.93 -6.05 8.50
N SER A 221 10.99 -7.22 9.12
CA SER A 221 11.15 -8.53 8.45
C SER A 221 9.86 -9.36 8.56
N HIS A 222 9.86 -10.54 7.93
CA HIS A 222 8.77 -11.52 8.08
C HIS A 222 8.53 -11.92 9.54
N THR A 223 9.58 -11.95 10.38
CA THR A 223 9.50 -12.37 11.79
C THR A 223 8.54 -11.53 12.63
N HIS A 224 8.34 -10.26 12.26
CA HIS A 224 7.53 -9.30 13.03
C HIS A 224 6.51 -8.56 12.15
N ALA A 225 6.09 -9.19 11.04
CA ALA A 225 5.16 -8.59 10.11
C ALA A 225 3.77 -8.43 10.74
N PHE A 226 3.28 -9.41 11.48
CA PHE A 226 1.95 -9.41 12.09
C PHE A 226 1.96 -8.89 13.53
N HIS A 227 2.64 -9.56 14.46
CA HIS A 227 2.52 -9.29 15.90
C HIS A 227 3.13 -7.94 16.33
N VAL A 228 3.89 -7.30 15.43
CA VAL A 228 4.38 -5.93 15.61
C VAL A 228 3.75 -5.03 14.56
N SER A 229 4.01 -5.29 13.27
CA SER A 229 3.65 -4.36 12.19
C SER A 229 2.16 -4.35 11.80
N VAL A 230 1.31 -5.17 12.45
CA VAL A 230 -0.15 -5.07 12.39
C VAL A 230 -0.72 -4.76 13.76
N VAL A 231 -0.43 -5.59 14.75
CA VAL A 231 -1.03 -5.52 16.10
C VAL A 231 -0.68 -4.21 16.84
N GLU A 232 0.46 -3.59 16.53
CA GLU A 232 0.86 -2.31 17.14
C GLU A 232 0.77 -1.11 16.18
N THR A 233 0.38 -1.31 14.92
CA THR A 233 0.42 -0.26 13.91
C THR A 233 -0.81 0.65 14.01
N PRO A 234 -0.62 1.98 14.15
CA PRO A 234 -1.73 2.93 14.28
C PRO A 234 -2.82 2.79 13.22
N TRP A 235 -2.46 2.61 11.93
CA TRP A 235 -3.44 2.49 10.84
C TRP A 235 -4.34 1.25 10.95
N GLN A 236 -3.83 0.14 11.49
CA GLN A 236 -4.64 -1.06 11.75
C GLN A 236 -5.63 -0.80 12.90
N ILE A 237 -5.12 -0.18 13.96
CA ILE A 237 -5.85 0.01 15.22
C ILE A 237 -6.92 1.11 15.07
N ALA A 238 -6.63 2.16 14.30
CA ALA A 238 -7.48 3.33 14.16
C ALA A 238 -8.78 3.06 13.36
N LYS A 239 -8.77 2.03 12.51
CA LYS A 239 -9.78 1.79 11.48
C LYS A 239 -10.72 0.64 11.84
N PRO A 240 -11.96 0.63 11.32
CA PRO A 240 -12.84 -0.53 11.44
C PRO A 240 -12.16 -1.81 10.92
N ALA A 241 -12.32 -2.91 11.65
CA ALA A 241 -11.67 -4.19 11.35
C ALA A 241 -11.86 -4.66 9.89
N ALA A 242 -13.05 -4.42 9.33
CA ALA A 242 -13.40 -4.78 7.96
C ALA A 242 -12.57 -4.01 6.92
N GLU A 243 -12.20 -2.75 7.18
CA GLU A 243 -11.42 -1.92 6.25
C GLU A 243 -9.98 -2.43 6.11
N VAL A 244 -9.39 -2.89 7.21
CA VAL A 244 -7.96 -3.28 7.30
C VAL A 244 -7.76 -4.79 7.42
N THR A 245 -8.78 -5.59 7.09
CA THR A 245 -8.66 -7.05 7.12
C THR A 245 -7.54 -7.55 6.21
N ALA A 246 -7.35 -6.94 5.04
CA ALA A 246 -6.29 -7.32 4.11
C ALA A 246 -4.87 -7.06 4.65
N CYS A 247 -4.69 -6.04 5.49
CA CYS A 247 -3.41 -5.77 6.16
C CYS A 247 -3.05 -6.95 7.08
N ALA A 248 -4.00 -7.35 7.94
CA ALA A 248 -3.86 -8.46 8.86
C ALA A 248 -3.59 -9.80 8.14
N THR A 249 -4.32 -10.09 7.05
CA THR A 249 -4.13 -11.35 6.31
C THR A 249 -2.80 -11.39 5.55
N CYS A 250 -2.41 -10.29 4.90
CA CYS A 250 -1.14 -10.19 4.17
C CYS A 250 0.05 -10.41 5.11
N HIS A 251 0.11 -9.65 6.21
CA HIS A 251 1.20 -9.75 7.17
C HIS A 251 1.16 -11.07 7.96
N GLY A 252 -0.03 -11.63 8.23
CA GLY A 252 -0.19 -12.95 8.84
C GLY A 252 0.35 -14.09 7.96
N ILE A 253 0.22 -14.01 6.63
CA ILE A 253 0.89 -14.95 5.71
C ILE A 253 2.41 -14.89 5.87
N ALA A 254 2.96 -13.68 5.90
CA ALA A 254 4.41 -13.49 5.99
C ALA A 254 4.97 -13.98 7.32
N GLU A 255 4.29 -13.73 8.45
CA GLU A 255 4.84 -14.09 9.76
C GLU A 255 4.48 -15.51 10.20
N ASN A 256 3.19 -15.83 10.22
CA ASN A 256 2.66 -16.95 11.00
C ASN A 256 2.67 -18.28 10.22
N ARG A 257 2.93 -18.21 8.91
CA ARG A 257 2.76 -19.34 8.00
C ARG A 257 4.04 -19.62 7.22
N CYS A 258 4.14 -20.83 6.67
CA CYS A 258 5.25 -21.23 5.81
C CYS A 258 4.84 -21.38 4.33
N ASP A 259 3.64 -20.96 3.95
CA ASP A 259 3.10 -21.19 2.60
C ASP A 259 2.94 -19.90 1.77
N GLY A 260 3.58 -18.81 2.18
CA GLY A 260 3.62 -17.56 1.41
C GLY A 260 4.50 -17.63 0.15
N CYS A 261 5.55 -18.45 0.16
CA CYS A 261 6.48 -18.55 -0.98
C CYS A 261 6.36 -19.88 -1.74
N HIS A 262 6.25 -21.01 -1.04
CA HIS A 262 5.98 -22.31 -1.65
C HIS A 262 4.59 -22.76 -1.20
N THR A 263 3.60 -22.47 -2.04
CA THR A 263 2.20 -22.54 -1.62
C THR A 263 1.76 -23.96 -1.27
N ARG A 264 0.86 -24.06 -0.29
CA ARG A 264 0.18 -25.31 0.05
C ARG A 264 -0.68 -25.77 -1.14
N HIS A 265 -0.87 -27.06 -1.39
CA HIS A 265 -0.31 -28.22 -0.67
C HIS A 265 0.83 -28.90 -1.45
N ASP A 266 1.39 -28.23 -2.48
CA ASP A 266 2.53 -28.74 -3.28
C ASP A 266 3.87 -28.45 -2.58
N PHE A 267 3.99 -27.30 -1.89
CA PHE A 267 5.19 -26.86 -1.17
C PHE A 267 6.45 -26.91 -2.06
N SER A 268 6.32 -26.42 -3.29
CA SER A 268 7.35 -26.49 -4.32
C SER A 268 8.45 -25.44 -4.10
N VAL A 269 9.68 -25.90 -3.85
CA VAL A 269 10.87 -25.00 -3.81
C VAL A 269 11.11 -24.32 -5.17
N ALA A 270 10.76 -24.99 -6.27
CA ALA A 270 10.85 -24.43 -7.62
C ALA A 270 9.87 -23.25 -7.81
N GLU A 271 8.74 -23.28 -7.12
CA GLU A 271 7.77 -22.19 -7.07
C GLU A 271 8.32 -21.01 -6.26
N ALA A 272 8.80 -21.26 -5.02
CA ALA A 272 9.34 -20.22 -4.13
C ALA A 272 10.53 -19.43 -4.69
N ARG A 273 11.22 -19.99 -5.68
CA ARG A 273 12.32 -19.36 -6.40
C ARG A 273 11.88 -18.25 -7.35
N LYS A 274 10.60 -18.18 -7.71
CA LYS A 274 10.05 -17.27 -8.71
C LYS A 274 9.64 -15.92 -8.08
N PRO A 275 9.97 -14.77 -8.72
CA PRO A 275 9.59 -13.43 -8.26
C PRO A 275 8.09 -13.22 -8.02
N ASN A 276 7.22 -13.91 -8.77
CA ASN A 276 5.78 -13.69 -8.73
C ASN A 276 5.18 -13.88 -7.33
N ASN A 277 5.76 -14.76 -6.51
CA ASN A 277 5.26 -15.01 -5.16
C ASN A 277 5.58 -13.85 -4.22
N CYS A 278 6.75 -13.22 -4.40
CA CYS A 278 7.10 -12.01 -3.67
C CYS A 278 6.16 -10.85 -4.08
N GLY A 279 5.83 -10.75 -5.38
CA GLY A 279 4.99 -9.70 -5.94
C GLY A 279 3.52 -9.70 -5.51
N ILE A 280 3.07 -10.69 -4.72
CA ILE A 280 1.76 -10.64 -4.05
C ILE A 280 1.77 -9.62 -2.90
N CYS A 281 2.91 -9.48 -2.20
CA CYS A 281 3.05 -8.59 -1.04
C CYS A 281 3.98 -7.40 -1.33
N HIS A 282 5.12 -7.64 -1.97
CA HIS A 282 6.12 -6.62 -2.30
C HIS A 282 5.75 -5.84 -3.56
N THR A 283 4.65 -5.11 -3.49
CA THR A 283 4.04 -4.41 -4.61
C THR A 283 3.31 -3.16 -4.10
N GLY A 284 2.95 -2.24 -4.99
CA GLY A 284 2.05 -1.14 -4.64
C GLY A 284 2.74 0.07 -4.01
N LEU A 285 1.92 1.01 -3.52
CA LEU A 285 2.28 2.43 -3.41
C LEU A 285 3.43 2.75 -2.44
N ASP A 286 3.55 1.98 -1.38
CA ASP A 286 4.50 2.15 -0.27
C ASP A 286 5.78 1.33 -0.44
N HIS A 287 5.75 0.28 -1.26
CA HIS A 287 6.91 -0.57 -1.52
C HIS A 287 6.84 -1.32 -2.88
N TYR A 288 7.36 -0.66 -3.93
CA TYR A 288 7.28 -1.12 -5.33
C TYR A 288 8.34 -2.15 -5.76
N GLU A 289 8.88 -3.00 -4.87
CA GLU A 289 10.06 -3.81 -5.25
C GLU A 289 9.78 -4.70 -6.47
N TYR A 290 8.59 -5.30 -6.56
CA TYR A 290 8.23 -6.14 -7.68
C TYR A 290 8.09 -5.36 -9.00
N GLU A 291 7.45 -4.19 -8.99
CA GLU A 291 7.38 -3.35 -10.19
C GLU A 291 8.76 -2.86 -10.61
N MET A 292 9.59 -2.42 -9.66
CA MET A 292 10.96 -1.96 -9.96
C MET A 292 11.81 -3.11 -10.51
N TYR A 293 11.70 -4.31 -9.97
CA TYR A 293 12.35 -5.50 -10.54
C TYR A 293 11.87 -5.75 -11.97
N LYS A 294 10.55 -5.74 -12.22
CA LYS A 294 9.99 -5.99 -13.57
C LYS A 294 10.35 -4.91 -14.58
N GLU A 295 10.53 -3.67 -14.15
CA GLU A 295 10.97 -2.53 -14.98
C GLU A 295 12.49 -2.52 -15.25
N SER A 296 13.24 -3.45 -14.67
CA SER A 296 14.68 -3.57 -14.87
C SER A 296 15.05 -4.56 -15.98
N TYR A 297 16.30 -4.52 -16.44
CA TYR A 297 16.82 -5.56 -17.33
C TYR A 297 16.82 -6.95 -16.68
N HIS A 298 16.90 -7.05 -15.34
CA HIS A 298 16.78 -8.35 -14.67
C HIS A 298 15.38 -8.94 -14.84
N GLY A 299 14.35 -8.12 -14.63
CA GLY A 299 12.95 -8.50 -14.81
C GLY A 299 12.63 -8.82 -16.27
N MET A 300 13.15 -8.04 -17.22
CA MET A 300 12.97 -8.30 -18.65
C MET A 300 13.53 -9.67 -19.07
N ILE A 301 14.76 -10.00 -18.66
CA ILE A 301 15.36 -11.31 -18.98
C ILE A 301 14.56 -12.44 -18.32
N TYR A 302 14.13 -12.25 -17.07
CA TYR A 302 13.29 -13.22 -16.38
C TYR A 302 12.00 -13.50 -17.14
N GLU A 303 11.24 -12.46 -17.49
CA GLU A 303 9.97 -12.59 -18.19
C GLU A 303 10.15 -13.32 -19.54
N THR A 304 11.24 -13.01 -20.24
CA THR A 304 11.52 -13.57 -21.57
C THR A 304 11.99 -15.02 -21.50
N GLU A 305 12.78 -15.40 -20.50
CA GLU A 305 13.50 -16.68 -20.53
C GLU A 305 13.05 -17.71 -19.48
N GLN A 306 12.29 -17.32 -18.45
CA GLN A 306 11.99 -18.17 -17.28
C GLN A 306 11.39 -19.54 -17.62
N HIS A 307 10.64 -19.62 -18.73
CA HIS A 307 9.99 -20.86 -19.18
C HIS A 307 10.99 -21.92 -19.67
N THR A 308 12.23 -21.53 -19.98
CA THR A 308 13.31 -22.42 -20.43
C THR A 308 14.19 -22.92 -19.28
N TRP A 309 14.05 -22.32 -18.09
CA TRP A 309 14.96 -22.60 -16.98
C TRP A 309 14.57 -23.85 -16.19
N ASP A 310 15.58 -24.53 -15.67
CA ASP A 310 15.39 -25.60 -14.70
C ASP A 310 15.25 -24.99 -13.28
N TRP A 311 14.01 -24.81 -12.85
CA TRP A 311 13.67 -24.26 -11.53
C TRP A 311 13.98 -25.21 -10.37
N THR A 312 14.39 -26.46 -10.63
CA THR A 312 14.80 -27.39 -9.57
C THR A 312 16.21 -27.09 -9.05
N LYS A 313 17.02 -26.33 -9.80
CA LYS A 313 18.39 -25.98 -9.42
C LYS A 313 18.48 -24.88 -8.35
N PRO A 314 19.52 -24.87 -7.49
CA PRO A 314 19.74 -23.79 -6.52
C PRO A 314 20.00 -22.43 -7.19
N MET A 315 19.61 -21.35 -6.52
CA MET A 315 19.82 -19.97 -6.96
C MET A 315 21.30 -19.57 -6.93
N LYS A 316 22.02 -19.92 -8.00
CA LYS A 316 23.46 -19.67 -8.17
C LYS A 316 23.75 -19.15 -9.58
N PRO A 317 24.82 -18.36 -9.79
CA PRO A 317 25.13 -17.77 -11.10
C PRO A 317 25.26 -18.82 -12.22
N ALA A 318 25.77 -20.00 -11.90
CA ALA A 318 25.94 -21.09 -12.87
C ALA A 318 24.61 -21.68 -13.40
N ASN A 319 23.49 -21.41 -12.72
CA ASN A 319 22.19 -22.02 -13.02
C ASN A 319 21.20 -21.05 -13.68
N TYR A 320 21.38 -19.74 -13.50
CA TYR A 320 20.42 -18.71 -13.90
C TYR A 320 21.13 -17.52 -14.54
N LYS A 321 20.60 -17.06 -15.67
CA LYS A 321 21.17 -15.95 -16.44
C LYS A 321 20.97 -14.59 -15.75
N THR A 322 19.89 -14.43 -15.01
CA THR A 322 19.52 -13.20 -14.29
C THR A 322 19.03 -13.55 -12.88
N PRO A 323 19.24 -12.68 -11.87
CA PRO A 323 18.76 -12.93 -10.51
C PRO A 323 17.23 -12.82 -10.41
N THR A 324 16.65 -13.53 -9.43
CA THR A 324 15.29 -13.32 -8.91
C THR A 324 15.33 -12.67 -7.53
N CYS A 325 14.16 -12.37 -6.94
CA CYS A 325 14.06 -11.89 -5.55
C CYS A 325 14.76 -12.86 -4.57
N ALA A 326 14.44 -14.15 -4.68
CA ALA A 326 15.03 -15.21 -3.85
C ALA A 326 16.55 -15.35 -4.07
N TYR A 327 17.04 -15.12 -5.29
CA TYR A 327 18.48 -15.16 -5.57
C TYR A 327 19.26 -14.14 -4.74
N CYS A 328 18.77 -12.89 -4.68
CA CYS A 328 19.46 -11.80 -4.02
C CYS A 328 19.21 -11.78 -2.50
N HIS A 329 17.98 -12.04 -2.07
CA HIS A 329 17.56 -11.86 -0.67
C HIS A 329 17.59 -13.15 0.16
N MET A 330 17.47 -14.32 -0.47
CA MET A 330 17.48 -15.63 0.18
C MET A 330 18.71 -16.44 -0.26
N LYS A 331 19.88 -15.80 -0.23
CA LYS A 331 21.14 -16.37 -0.71
C LYS A 331 21.40 -17.73 -0.06
N ASP A 332 21.76 -18.71 -0.88
CA ASP A 332 22.02 -20.09 -0.46
C ASP A 332 20.85 -20.76 0.30
N GLY A 333 19.61 -20.25 0.16
CA GLY A 333 18.43 -20.78 0.84
C GLY A 333 18.18 -20.21 2.24
N GLU A 334 18.87 -19.12 2.61
CA GLU A 334 18.61 -18.38 3.85
C GLU A 334 17.13 -17.94 3.95
N HIS A 335 16.49 -18.21 5.08
CA HIS A 335 15.07 -17.86 5.33
C HIS A 335 14.91 -16.54 6.09
N ASN A 336 15.99 -15.97 6.63
CA ASN A 336 16.02 -14.57 7.03
C ASN A 336 16.33 -13.66 5.83
N ALA A 337 15.30 -13.30 5.04
CA ALA A 337 15.46 -12.43 3.87
C ALA A 337 16.05 -11.03 4.22
N GLN A 338 15.85 -10.56 5.46
CA GLN A 338 16.38 -9.28 5.94
C GLN A 338 17.89 -9.35 6.23
N LYS A 339 18.48 -10.54 6.36
CA LYS A 339 19.91 -10.70 6.66
C LYS A 339 20.83 -10.08 5.60
N ALA A 340 20.36 -9.97 4.35
CA ALA A 340 21.07 -9.29 3.28
C ALA A 340 21.03 -7.75 3.40
N SER A 341 20.12 -7.18 4.17
CA SER A 341 19.94 -5.73 4.27
C SER A 341 21.12 -5.04 4.94
N THR A 342 21.46 -3.82 4.49
CA THR A 342 22.47 -2.97 5.14
C THR A 342 21.97 -2.44 6.49
N ILE A 343 20.72 -1.99 6.51
CA ILE A 343 20.03 -1.44 7.68
C ILE A 343 18.54 -1.34 7.36
N ASN A 344 17.67 -1.45 8.37
CA ASN A 344 16.26 -1.08 8.22
C ASN A 344 16.15 0.45 8.19
N SER A 345 15.66 0.99 7.07
CA SER A 345 15.46 2.43 6.86
C SER A 345 13.98 2.79 6.73
N HIS A 346 13.10 2.05 7.40
CA HIS A 346 11.64 2.25 7.39
C HIS A 346 11.08 2.32 5.97
N MET A 347 11.26 1.24 5.19
CA MET A 347 10.88 1.16 3.77
C MET A 347 11.61 2.15 2.83
N GLY A 348 12.56 2.95 3.33
CA GLY A 348 13.25 3.99 2.56
C GLY A 348 12.81 5.41 2.89
N THR A 349 11.93 5.59 3.88
CA THR A 349 11.50 6.91 4.37
C THR A 349 12.52 7.56 5.30
N SER A 350 13.54 6.81 5.73
CA SER A 350 14.70 7.34 6.46
C SER A 350 15.94 7.40 5.57
N LEU A 351 16.57 8.57 5.52
CA LEU A 351 17.81 8.76 4.77
C LEU A 351 18.96 8.00 5.44
N VAL A 352 19.64 7.17 4.65
CA VAL A 352 20.91 6.57 5.03
C VAL A 352 21.81 6.42 3.81
N ASP A 353 23.04 6.89 3.94
CA ASP A 353 24.09 6.61 2.96
C ASP A 353 24.63 5.20 3.22
N ARG A 354 24.32 4.25 2.34
CA ARG A 354 24.72 2.84 2.48
C ARG A 354 26.15 2.61 2.01
N GLY A 355 26.77 3.60 1.37
CA GLY A 355 28.17 3.61 0.93
C GLY A 355 29.12 4.15 1.99
N ALA A 356 28.61 4.74 3.07
CA ALA A 356 29.41 5.27 4.16
C ALA A 356 30.35 4.21 4.79
N PRO A 357 31.55 4.60 5.30
CA PRO A 357 32.55 3.65 5.79
C PRO A 357 32.04 2.64 6.82
N LYS A 358 31.08 3.02 7.68
CA LYS A 358 30.48 2.12 8.69
C LYS A 358 29.70 0.94 8.10
N PHE A 359 29.29 1.02 6.83
CA PHE A 359 28.56 -0.02 6.12
C PHE A 359 29.40 -0.74 5.06
N LYS A 360 30.72 -0.54 5.06
CA LYS A 360 31.63 -1.12 4.06
C LYS A 360 31.47 -2.64 3.93
N GLU A 361 31.30 -3.36 5.03
CA GLU A 361 31.09 -4.81 5.01
C GLU A 361 29.76 -5.20 4.33
N ALA A 362 28.66 -4.56 4.73
CA ALA A 362 27.35 -4.78 4.11
C ALA A 362 27.37 -4.44 2.61
N ARG A 363 27.99 -3.33 2.21
CA ARG A 363 28.20 -2.96 0.81
C ARG A 363 29.01 -4.02 0.06
N GLN A 364 30.09 -4.51 0.67
CA GLN A 364 30.91 -5.55 0.06
C GLN A 364 30.14 -6.86 -0.12
N ASN A 365 29.25 -7.21 0.81
CA ASN A 365 28.38 -8.38 0.69
C ASN A 365 27.44 -8.26 -0.52
N TRP A 366 26.85 -7.08 -0.77
CA TRP A 366 26.06 -6.82 -1.96
C TRP A 366 26.89 -6.89 -3.26
N ILE A 367 28.07 -6.27 -3.27
CA ILE A 367 28.99 -6.36 -4.42
C ILE A 367 29.35 -7.83 -4.71
N ASN A 368 29.55 -8.65 -3.67
CA ASN A 368 29.84 -10.07 -3.82
C ASN A 368 28.65 -10.85 -4.41
N THR A 369 27.41 -10.47 -4.13
CA THR A 369 26.21 -11.03 -4.78
C THR A 369 26.21 -10.72 -6.28
N CYS A 370 26.56 -9.49 -6.68
CA CYS A 370 26.64 -9.07 -8.08
C CYS A 370 27.82 -9.71 -8.84
N LYS A 371 28.91 -10.04 -8.14
CA LYS A 371 30.16 -10.58 -8.72
C LYS A 371 29.96 -11.88 -9.50
N GLY A 372 28.88 -12.61 -9.24
CA GLY A 372 28.52 -13.81 -10.00
C GLY A 372 28.33 -13.56 -11.50
N CYS A 373 27.92 -12.34 -11.89
CA CYS A 373 27.56 -11.98 -13.26
C CYS A 373 28.21 -10.68 -13.75
N HIS A 374 28.72 -9.83 -12.84
CA HIS A 374 29.24 -8.51 -13.15
C HIS A 374 30.63 -8.26 -12.57
N SER A 375 31.35 -7.28 -13.11
CA SER A 375 32.58 -6.80 -12.48
C SER A 375 32.25 -6.09 -11.16
N PRO A 376 33.09 -6.26 -10.10
CA PRO A 376 32.87 -5.58 -8.82
C PRO A 376 32.81 -4.05 -8.94
N ARG A 377 33.56 -3.46 -9.89
CA ARG A 377 33.54 -2.02 -10.16
C ARG A 377 32.17 -1.57 -10.66
N PHE A 378 31.61 -2.27 -11.65
CA PHE A 378 30.28 -1.95 -12.15
C PHE A 378 29.23 -2.01 -11.04
N ALA A 379 29.26 -3.06 -10.20
CA ALA A 379 28.34 -3.17 -9.07
C ALA A 379 28.52 -2.04 -8.05
N SER A 380 29.76 -1.65 -7.75
CA SER A 380 30.07 -0.52 -6.86
C SER A 380 29.49 0.79 -7.39
N ASP A 381 29.72 1.10 -8.67
CA ASP A 381 29.25 2.34 -9.30
C ASP A 381 27.71 2.42 -9.31
N GLN A 382 27.01 1.29 -9.48
CA GLN A 382 25.54 1.23 -9.38
C GLN A 382 25.04 1.55 -7.97
N PHE A 383 25.67 0.99 -6.94
CA PHE A 383 25.28 1.27 -5.55
C PHE A 383 25.64 2.68 -5.11
N GLU A 384 26.74 3.25 -5.60
CA GLU A 384 27.07 4.66 -5.38
C GLU A 384 26.03 5.58 -6.03
N ALA A 385 25.61 5.29 -7.26
CA ALA A 385 24.52 6.03 -7.90
C ALA A 385 23.20 5.93 -7.12
N MET A 386 22.87 4.77 -6.55
CA MET A 386 21.73 4.61 -5.64
C MET A 386 21.87 5.50 -4.40
N ASP A 387 23.04 5.53 -3.75
CA ASP A 387 23.28 6.35 -2.56
C ASP A 387 23.08 7.84 -2.87
N GLU A 388 23.61 8.34 -3.99
CA GLU A 388 23.46 9.73 -4.42
C GLU A 388 22.01 10.08 -4.77
N ALA A 389 21.32 9.21 -5.52
CA ALA A 389 19.92 9.42 -5.88
C ALA A 389 19.02 9.52 -4.64
N VAL A 390 19.26 8.67 -3.63
CA VAL A 390 18.56 8.74 -2.35
C VAL A 390 18.91 10.05 -1.62
N LYS A 391 20.19 10.46 -1.54
CA LYS A 391 20.56 11.73 -0.89
C LYS A 391 19.87 12.93 -1.53
N VAL A 392 19.78 12.96 -2.86
CA VAL A 392 19.09 14.03 -3.60
C VAL A 392 17.57 13.97 -3.39
N SER A 393 16.93 12.81 -3.37
CA SER A 393 15.48 12.74 -3.13
C SER A 393 15.10 13.35 -1.78
N PHE A 394 15.95 13.18 -0.76
CA PHE A 394 15.72 13.78 0.55
C PHE A 394 15.93 15.31 0.61
N THR A 395 16.58 15.95 -0.38
CA THR A 395 16.63 17.42 -0.43
C THR A 395 15.24 17.98 -0.73
N LYS A 396 14.53 17.38 -1.70
CA LYS A 396 13.16 17.74 -2.07
C LYS A 396 12.20 17.53 -0.91
N TRP A 397 12.33 16.41 -0.21
CA TRP A 397 11.55 16.15 1.01
C TRP A 397 11.75 17.23 2.08
N ARG A 398 13.00 17.60 2.37
CA ARG A 398 13.29 18.65 3.37
C ARG A 398 12.73 20.01 2.97
N GLU A 399 12.76 20.34 1.67
CA GLU A 399 12.16 21.57 1.15
C GLU A 399 10.63 21.57 1.35
N ALA A 400 9.95 20.47 1.01
CA ALA A 400 8.53 20.29 1.24
C ALA A 400 8.18 20.41 2.74
N MET A 401 8.90 19.71 3.60
CA MET A 401 8.64 19.75 5.04
C MET A 401 8.86 21.12 5.65
N LYS A 402 9.84 21.90 5.17
CA LYS A 402 9.99 23.29 5.63
C LYS A 402 8.71 24.10 5.39
N ILE A 403 8.14 24.00 4.20
CA ILE A 403 6.90 24.71 3.84
C ILE A 403 5.75 24.26 4.72
N VAL A 404 5.58 22.96 4.88
CA VAL A 404 4.46 22.37 5.63
C VAL A 404 4.54 22.69 7.11
N VAL A 405 5.73 22.63 7.71
CA VAL A 405 5.97 22.99 9.11
C VAL A 405 5.78 24.49 9.34
N ASP A 406 6.16 25.34 8.38
CA ASP A 406 5.89 26.78 8.48
C ASP A 406 4.38 27.06 8.50
N LEU A 407 3.60 26.40 7.63
CA LEU A 407 2.14 26.54 7.65
C LEU A 407 1.55 26.10 8.99
N TYR A 408 2.03 25.01 9.57
CA TYR A 408 1.59 24.55 10.89
C TYR A 408 1.91 25.57 11.98
N ASN A 409 3.16 26.03 12.06
CA ASN A 409 3.61 26.99 13.08
C ASN A 409 2.91 28.35 12.94
N ASP A 410 2.61 28.77 11.71
CA ASP A 410 1.90 30.01 11.41
C ASP A 410 0.38 29.89 11.64
N GLY A 411 -0.14 28.70 11.99
CA GLY A 411 -1.58 28.44 12.17
C GLY A 411 -2.39 28.56 10.86
N MET A 412 -1.77 28.20 9.73
CA MET A 412 -2.30 28.40 8.38
C MET A 412 -2.72 27.10 7.68
N LEU A 413 -2.68 25.95 8.34
CA LEU A 413 -3.30 24.75 7.78
C LEU A 413 -4.82 24.92 7.78
N ASP A 414 -5.47 24.41 6.75
CA ASP A 414 -6.94 24.34 6.68
C ASP A 414 -7.31 22.91 6.27
N PRO A 415 -7.78 22.07 7.21
CA PRO A 415 -8.00 22.34 8.65
C PRO A 415 -6.70 22.34 9.48
N MET A 416 -6.73 22.92 10.69
CA MET A 416 -5.71 22.68 11.72
C MET A 416 -5.99 21.36 12.46
N PRO A 417 -5.00 20.76 13.16
CA PRO A 417 -5.21 19.50 13.89
C PRO A 417 -6.38 19.52 14.90
N SER A 418 -6.66 20.66 15.53
CA SER A 418 -7.81 20.84 16.45
C SER A 418 -9.17 20.76 15.77
N ASP A 419 -9.21 20.99 14.46
CA ASP A 419 -10.43 21.02 13.66
C ASP A 419 -10.75 19.66 13.02
N LEU A 420 -9.80 18.72 13.06
CA LEU A 420 -9.97 17.35 12.60
C LEU A 420 -10.65 16.48 13.66
N ALA A 421 -11.03 15.25 13.27
CA ALA A 421 -11.29 14.19 14.24
C ALA A 421 -10.00 13.79 14.97
N PRO A 422 -10.06 13.32 16.22
CA PRO A 422 -8.88 12.89 16.95
C PRO A 422 -8.19 11.71 16.26
N ASP A 423 -6.87 11.66 16.36
CA ASP A 423 -6.04 10.56 15.85
C ASP A 423 -6.28 9.24 16.61
N TYR A 424 -5.59 8.16 16.23
CA TYR A 424 -5.75 6.86 16.90
C TYR A 424 -5.51 6.91 18.42
N ALA A 425 -4.72 7.89 18.89
CA ALA A 425 -4.38 8.12 20.29
C ALA A 425 -5.43 8.94 21.05
N GLY A 426 -6.43 9.50 20.36
CA GLY A 426 -7.40 10.41 20.94
C GLY A 426 -6.89 11.86 20.99
N HIS A 427 -5.82 12.18 20.26
CA HIS A 427 -5.18 13.48 20.28
C HIS A 427 -5.51 14.31 19.03
N TYR A 428 -5.34 15.62 19.14
CA TYR A 428 -5.45 16.58 18.05
C TYR A 428 -4.06 17.08 17.65
N THR A 429 -3.19 16.14 17.26
CA THR A 429 -1.77 16.40 17.00
C THR A 429 -1.48 16.41 15.51
N PHE A 430 -0.55 17.30 15.12
CA PHE A 430 -0.06 17.40 13.75
C PHE A 430 0.56 16.07 13.28
N SER A 431 0.13 15.57 12.12
CA SER A 431 0.43 14.20 11.69
C SER A 431 1.90 13.96 11.38
N LEU A 432 2.61 14.97 10.85
CA LEU A 432 3.96 14.80 10.31
C LEU A 432 5.08 15.03 11.33
N LEU A 433 4.77 15.62 12.50
CA LEU A 433 5.72 15.83 13.60
C LEU A 433 5.03 15.62 14.95
N GLY A 434 5.47 14.61 15.71
CA GLY A 434 4.96 14.32 17.05
C GLY A 434 3.63 13.55 17.08
N GLY A 435 2.88 13.51 15.98
CA GLY A 435 1.66 12.70 15.82
C GLY A 435 1.86 11.46 14.94
N GLU A 436 0.73 10.81 14.65
CA GLU A 436 0.64 9.67 13.73
C GLU A 436 0.78 10.14 12.26
N GLY A 437 1.87 9.74 11.59
CA GLY A 437 2.03 9.94 10.15
C GLY A 437 0.98 9.14 9.38
N ARG A 438 0.12 9.83 8.62
CA ARG A 438 -1.05 9.22 7.95
C ARG A 438 -1.48 10.01 6.70
N MET A 439 -2.33 9.38 5.90
CA MET A 439 -2.90 9.90 4.66
C MET A 439 -4.42 10.15 4.72
N TYR A 440 -5.04 9.96 5.88
CA TYR A 440 -6.47 10.13 6.12
C TYR A 440 -6.70 11.02 7.35
N ASN A 441 -7.85 11.71 7.41
CA ASN A 441 -8.17 12.62 8.52
C ASN A 441 -7.01 13.60 8.84
N VAL A 442 -6.58 14.32 7.81
CA VAL A 442 -5.49 15.32 7.78
C VAL A 442 -5.82 16.41 6.76
N SER A 443 -5.12 17.54 6.81
CA SER A 443 -5.18 18.53 5.73
C SER A 443 -4.59 17.99 4.42
N ASP A 444 -4.96 18.59 3.28
CA ASP A 444 -4.47 18.12 1.98
C ASP A 444 -2.95 18.26 1.85
N VAL A 445 -2.37 19.32 2.44
CA VAL A 445 -0.92 19.52 2.42
C VAL A 445 -0.19 18.48 3.27
N GLU A 446 -0.78 18.04 4.39
CA GLU A 446 -0.26 16.93 5.20
C GLU A 446 -0.31 15.61 4.43
N ARG A 447 -1.46 15.28 3.82
CA ARG A 447 -1.62 14.10 2.94
C ARG A 447 -0.58 14.12 1.83
N THR A 448 -0.44 15.24 1.13
CA THR A 448 0.49 15.37 0.00
C THR A 448 1.95 15.20 0.45
N ALA A 449 2.34 15.77 1.60
CA ALA A 449 3.68 15.55 2.15
C ALA A 449 3.91 14.09 2.58
N PHE A 450 2.92 13.46 3.22
CA PHE A 450 2.96 12.04 3.55
C PHE A 450 3.23 11.20 2.30
N GLU A 451 2.46 11.40 1.22
CA GLU A 451 2.64 10.67 -0.04
C GLU A 451 4.02 10.93 -0.67
N MET A 452 4.49 12.18 -0.63
CA MET A 452 5.81 12.54 -1.14
C MET A 452 6.91 11.74 -0.43
N LEU A 453 6.81 11.52 0.88
CA LEU A 453 7.76 10.70 1.62
C LEU A 453 7.53 9.20 1.39
N VAL A 454 6.33 8.74 1.75
CA VAL A 454 6.02 7.31 1.90
C VAL A 454 5.80 6.63 0.57
N TYR A 455 5.29 7.31 -0.46
CA TYR A 455 5.03 6.68 -1.77
C TYR A 455 6.06 7.04 -2.83
N ILE A 456 6.81 8.14 -2.68
CA ILE A 456 7.65 8.64 -3.78
C ILE A 456 9.13 8.65 -3.39
N THR A 457 9.48 9.20 -2.22
CA THR A 457 10.87 9.22 -1.75
C THR A 457 11.39 7.78 -1.55
N ASN A 458 10.55 6.90 -0.99
CA ASN A 458 10.84 5.47 -0.91
C ASN A 458 11.09 4.86 -2.32
N ALA A 459 10.26 5.22 -3.31
CA ALA A 459 10.31 4.63 -4.63
C ALA A 459 11.62 4.94 -5.35
N VAL A 460 12.24 6.10 -5.11
CA VAL A 460 13.60 6.41 -5.61
C VAL A 460 14.61 5.38 -5.12
N TYR A 461 14.59 5.05 -3.82
CA TYR A 461 15.45 4.02 -3.25
C TYR A 461 15.18 2.65 -3.88
N LYS A 462 13.91 2.21 -3.93
CA LYS A 462 13.56 0.90 -4.48
C LYS A 462 13.90 0.79 -5.96
N ALA A 463 13.66 1.83 -6.74
CA ALA A 463 13.96 1.85 -8.17
C ALA A 463 15.45 1.72 -8.45
N MET A 464 16.27 2.51 -7.76
CA MET A 464 17.73 2.46 -7.92
C MET A 464 18.32 1.13 -7.42
N ALA A 465 17.80 0.58 -6.32
CA ALA A 465 18.23 -0.71 -5.79
C ALA A 465 17.94 -1.90 -6.73
N HIS A 466 16.92 -1.78 -7.59
CA HIS A 466 16.50 -2.85 -8.51
C HIS A 466 16.86 -2.54 -9.98
N GLY A 467 17.52 -1.42 -10.28
CA GLY A 467 17.92 -1.05 -11.64
C GLY A 467 16.77 -0.57 -12.52
N ALA A 468 15.67 -0.08 -11.92
CA ALA A 468 14.50 0.46 -12.63
C ALA A 468 14.75 1.92 -13.06
N MET A 469 15.38 2.11 -14.23
CA MET A 469 15.81 3.44 -14.70
C MET A 469 14.62 4.40 -14.86
N TYR A 470 13.52 3.92 -15.46
CA TYR A 470 12.31 4.71 -15.63
C TYR A 470 11.64 4.96 -14.27
N GLY A 471 11.50 3.91 -13.45
CA GLY A 471 10.95 3.99 -12.10
C GLY A 471 11.63 5.04 -11.22
N ALA A 472 12.96 5.17 -11.29
CA ALA A 472 13.73 6.13 -10.49
C ALA A 472 13.56 7.59 -10.92
N THR A 473 13.11 7.83 -12.16
CA THR A 473 13.05 9.16 -12.78
C THR A 473 11.62 9.55 -13.13
N TYR A 474 11.16 9.18 -14.32
CA TYR A 474 9.86 9.55 -14.91
C TYR A 474 8.68 8.76 -14.34
N GLY A 475 8.92 7.56 -13.83
CA GLY A 475 7.91 6.69 -13.25
C GLY A 475 7.47 7.20 -11.88
N LYS A 476 7.88 6.48 -10.82
CA LYS A 476 7.41 6.75 -9.45
C LYS A 476 8.42 7.51 -8.59
N GLY A 477 9.56 7.89 -9.16
CA GLY A 477 10.70 8.48 -8.45
C GLY A 477 10.82 10.00 -8.61
N ALA A 478 11.99 10.45 -9.05
CA ALA A 478 12.44 11.83 -8.88
C ALA A 478 11.51 12.91 -9.46
N PHE A 479 10.94 12.71 -10.65
CA PHE A 479 10.09 13.71 -11.29
C PHE A 479 8.64 13.69 -10.77
N LEU A 480 8.19 12.54 -10.25
CA LEU A 480 6.95 12.49 -9.49
C LEU A 480 7.10 13.29 -8.19
N GLN A 481 8.26 13.20 -7.56
CA GLN A 481 8.59 13.97 -6.36
C GLN A 481 8.59 15.48 -6.64
N ASP A 482 9.09 15.92 -7.80
CA ASP A 482 9.01 17.33 -8.21
C ASP A 482 7.57 17.82 -8.35
N ARG A 483 6.68 16.99 -8.91
CA ARG A 483 5.26 17.32 -9.07
C ARG A 483 4.57 17.49 -7.71
N TRP A 484 4.86 16.63 -6.74
CA TRP A 484 4.33 16.76 -5.37
C TRP A 484 4.89 17.98 -4.66
N LEU A 485 6.17 18.30 -4.84
CA LEU A 485 6.75 19.54 -4.31
C LEU A 485 6.06 20.78 -4.89
N VAL A 486 5.73 20.77 -6.19
CA VAL A 486 4.95 21.86 -6.81
C VAL A 486 3.54 21.96 -6.21
N GLN A 487 2.86 20.84 -5.97
CA GLN A 487 1.56 20.82 -5.32
C GLN A 487 1.61 21.41 -3.90
N ILE A 488 2.59 21.01 -3.09
CA ILE A 488 2.79 21.56 -1.74
C ILE A 488 3.04 23.07 -1.78
N LYS A 489 3.88 23.55 -2.71
CA LYS A 489 4.13 24.99 -2.90
C LYS A 489 2.86 25.73 -3.33
N ALA A 490 2.08 25.16 -4.24
CA ALA A 490 0.84 25.76 -4.73
C ALA A 490 -0.20 25.85 -3.61
N GLU A 491 -0.35 24.79 -2.82
CA GLU A 491 -1.27 24.75 -1.69
C GLU A 491 -0.86 25.72 -0.59
N ALA A 492 0.42 25.77 -0.24
CA ALA A 492 0.94 26.75 0.71
C ALA A 492 0.70 28.20 0.24
N SER A 493 0.89 28.46 -1.06
CA SER A 493 0.58 29.78 -1.65
C SER A 493 -0.90 30.12 -1.55
N ARG A 494 -1.79 29.14 -1.82
CA ARG A 494 -3.24 29.30 -1.67
C ARG A 494 -3.61 29.65 -0.23
N LEU A 495 -3.17 28.85 0.74
CA LEU A 495 -3.46 29.03 2.16
C LEU A 495 -2.98 30.40 2.66
N ARG A 496 -1.74 30.78 2.34
CA ARG A 496 -1.18 32.09 2.73
C ARG A 496 -1.95 33.26 2.12
N ARG A 497 -2.35 33.16 0.84
CA ARG A 497 -3.14 34.21 0.17
C ARG A 497 -4.55 34.33 0.74
N LEU A 498 -5.22 33.21 1.02
CA LEU A 498 -6.53 33.21 1.67
C LEU A 498 -6.45 33.84 3.05
N LYS A 499 -5.47 33.42 3.87
CA LYS A 499 -5.26 33.99 5.19
C LYS A 499 -5.01 35.50 5.15
N ALA A 500 -4.16 35.97 4.23
CA ALA A 500 -3.91 37.40 4.05
C ALA A 500 -5.19 38.18 3.68
N LEU A 501 -6.04 37.62 2.81
CA LEU A 501 -7.32 38.23 2.45
C LEU A 501 -8.29 38.25 3.64
N GLU A 502 -8.44 37.13 4.35
CA GLU A 502 -9.28 37.02 5.55
C GLU A 502 -8.88 38.02 6.61
N ASP A 503 -7.58 38.15 6.90
CA ASP A 503 -7.05 39.13 7.84
C ASP A 503 -7.32 40.57 7.38
N GLN A 504 -7.19 40.85 6.07
CA GLN A 504 -7.46 42.17 5.50
C GLN A 504 -8.94 42.57 5.61
N VAL A 505 -9.87 41.62 5.41
CA VAL A 505 -11.31 41.90 5.47
C VAL A 505 -11.94 41.61 6.85
N GLY A 506 -11.15 41.14 7.82
CA GLY A 506 -11.60 40.84 9.18
C GLY A 506 -12.46 39.58 9.29
N ILE A 507 -12.36 38.65 8.34
CA ILE A 507 -13.02 37.33 8.42
C ILE A 507 -12.25 36.46 9.41
N GLN A 508 -12.99 35.78 10.29
CA GLN A 508 -12.44 34.73 11.15
C GLN A 508 -12.89 33.39 10.60
N HIS A 509 -12.07 32.81 9.73
CA HIS A 509 -12.34 31.50 9.16
C HIS A 509 -12.47 30.44 10.26
N LYS A 510 -13.42 29.53 10.06
CA LYS A 510 -13.60 28.34 10.87
C LYS A 510 -13.63 27.17 9.91
N ALA A 511 -12.76 26.19 10.15
CA ALA A 511 -12.78 24.95 9.40
C ALA A 511 -14.20 24.35 9.39
N TYR A 512 -14.57 23.81 8.23
CA TYR A 512 -15.89 23.20 8.05
C TYR A 512 -16.03 21.92 8.87
N ASP A 513 -17.28 21.64 9.29
CA ASP A 513 -17.60 20.52 10.17
C ASP A 513 -17.27 19.15 9.57
N PHE A 514 -17.26 19.03 8.22
CA PHE A 514 -16.93 17.78 7.53
C PHE A 514 -15.48 17.31 7.76
N TRP A 515 -14.60 18.19 8.25
CA TRP A 515 -13.25 17.80 8.67
C TRP A 515 -13.26 17.01 9.97
N LYS A 516 -14.28 17.22 10.81
CA LYS A 516 -14.38 16.64 12.15
C LYS A 516 -15.39 15.50 12.21
N HIS A 517 -16.52 15.65 11.53
CA HIS A 517 -17.63 14.71 11.61
C HIS A 517 -18.06 14.24 10.22
N GLY A 518 -18.65 13.04 10.19
CA GLY A 518 -19.10 12.39 8.97
C GLY A 518 -19.25 10.89 9.18
N GLU A 519 -20.09 10.25 8.38
CA GLU A 519 -20.46 8.83 8.55
C GLU A 519 -19.24 7.91 8.76
N TYR A 520 -18.15 8.11 8.01
CA TYR A 520 -16.90 7.37 8.21
C TYR A 520 -16.03 7.93 9.35
N THR A 521 -15.85 9.26 9.39
CA THR A 521 -14.99 9.94 10.36
C THR A 521 -15.40 9.66 11.82
N ASP A 522 -16.70 9.48 12.06
CA ASP A 522 -17.27 9.16 13.37
C ASP A 522 -17.04 7.70 13.80
N LEU A 523 -16.62 6.81 12.89
CA LEU A 523 -16.27 5.42 13.21
C LEU A 523 -14.88 5.27 13.83
N LEU A 524 -13.98 6.24 13.60
CA LEU A 524 -12.57 6.17 13.95
C LEU A 524 -12.35 5.99 15.45
N LEU A 525 -11.31 5.22 15.81
CA LEU A 525 -11.01 4.86 17.19
C LEU A 525 -10.77 6.08 18.10
N GLY A 526 -10.21 7.17 17.56
CA GLY A 526 -9.82 8.34 18.34
C GLY A 526 -10.91 8.87 19.28
N TRP A 527 -12.18 8.82 18.84
CA TRP A 527 -13.33 9.25 19.63
C TRP A 527 -13.61 8.38 20.87
N LYS A 528 -13.15 7.12 20.85
CA LYS A 528 -13.42 6.11 21.87
C LYS A 528 -12.28 5.96 22.88
N ARG A 529 -11.16 6.65 22.66
CA ARG A 529 -9.97 6.58 23.52
C ARG A 529 -10.24 7.16 24.90
N LYS A 530 -9.66 6.55 25.94
CA LYS A 530 -9.78 6.98 27.32
C LYS A 530 -8.52 6.64 28.14
N PRO A 531 -8.21 7.38 29.22
CA PRO A 531 -7.07 7.06 30.07
C PRO A 531 -7.12 5.60 30.58
N GLY A 532 -6.00 4.89 30.46
CA GLY A 532 -5.86 3.50 30.94
C GLY A 532 -6.40 2.41 30.01
N ASP A 533 -6.76 2.74 28.77
CA ASP A 533 -7.26 1.77 27.79
C ASP A 533 -6.18 0.97 27.03
N VAL A 534 -4.90 1.26 27.31
CA VAL A 534 -3.72 0.53 26.80
C VAL A 534 -3.10 -0.31 27.91
N ASP A 535 -2.96 -1.61 27.67
CA ASP A 535 -2.29 -2.52 28.59
C ASP A 535 -0.80 -2.64 28.26
N LYS A 536 0.01 -1.72 28.79
CA LYS A 536 1.46 -1.72 28.55
C LYS A 536 2.15 -3.01 29.02
N SER A 537 1.55 -3.75 29.97
CA SER A 537 2.12 -5.01 30.44
C SER A 537 1.95 -6.16 29.45
N ALA A 538 1.04 -6.03 28.48
CA ALA A 538 0.79 -7.00 27.43
C ALA A 538 1.71 -6.83 26.20
N CYS A 539 2.76 -6.00 26.28
CA CYS A 539 3.76 -5.92 25.23
C CYS A 539 4.69 -7.14 25.27
N ASN A 540 4.59 -8.01 24.28
CA ASN A 540 5.40 -9.22 24.15
C ASN A 540 5.83 -9.43 22.69
N HIS A 541 7.08 -9.10 22.35
CA HIS A 541 7.61 -9.16 20.98
C HIS A 541 8.90 -9.98 20.84
N GLU A 542 9.01 -11.09 21.56
CA GLU A 542 10.12 -12.06 21.40
C GLU A 542 11.54 -11.42 21.40
N GLY A 543 11.75 -10.31 22.14
CA GLY A 543 13.04 -9.62 22.26
C GLY A 543 13.14 -8.23 21.61
N GLU A 544 12.09 -7.74 20.95
CA GLU A 544 12.02 -6.37 20.42
C GLU A 544 11.26 -5.41 21.36
N ASN A 545 11.55 -4.11 21.24
CA ASN A 545 10.83 -3.05 21.98
C ASN A 545 9.44 -2.82 21.35
N CYS A 546 8.45 -2.44 22.14
CA CYS A 546 7.15 -2.00 21.65
C CYS A 546 7.31 -0.77 20.74
N LEU A 547 6.54 -0.69 19.65
CA LEU A 547 6.62 0.42 18.66
C LEU A 547 6.14 1.77 19.20
N VAL A 548 5.40 1.76 20.31
CA VAL A 548 4.79 2.94 20.93
C VAL A 548 4.87 2.77 22.45
N GLU A 549 5.47 3.73 23.16
CA GLU A 549 5.43 3.79 24.63
C GLU A 549 4.08 4.25 25.17
#